data_AF-A0A178X3A4-F1
#
_entry.id   AF-A0A178X3A4-F1
#
_cell.length_a   1.000
_cell.length_b   1.000
_cell.length_c   1.000
_cell.angle_alpha   90.00
_cell.angle_beta   90.00
_cell.angle_gamma   90.00
#
_symmetry.space_group_name_H-M   'P 1'
#
loop_
_entity.id
_entity.type
_entity.pdbx_description
1 polymer ?
#
loop_
_entity_poly.entity_id
_entity_poly.type
_entity_poly.pdbx_seq_one_letter_code
_entity_poly.pdbx_strand_id
1 'polypeptide(L)'
;MLSRRNVTVAVAVVVAVAWIASITVTVAHQDPPGAASPPELRTELSAALSGRDADALAGLFDVPGSGGDDLAKDYVSVLKDGNARDISVQLAPDEHAPTTAIVHGKTGAGEQFSYRLAVTSAKGRWTVAFTPPIP
;
A
#
# COMPACT_ATOMS: atom_id res chain seq x y z
N MET A 1 -28.05 -40.73 18.25
CA MET A 1 -28.89 -39.72 17.57
C MET A 1 -28.34 -38.34 17.89
N LEU A 2 -27.63 -37.69 16.97
CA LEU A 2 -27.26 -36.28 17.19
C LEU A 2 -28.54 -35.44 17.16
N SER A 3 -28.88 -34.81 18.29
CA SER A 3 -29.99 -33.87 18.34
C SER A 3 -29.71 -32.70 17.38
N ARG A 4 -30.75 -32.13 16.75
CA ARG A 4 -30.61 -30.99 15.80
C ARG A 4 -29.76 -29.85 16.37
N ARG A 5 -29.85 -29.60 17.70
CA ARG A 5 -29.02 -28.64 18.42
C ARG A 5 -27.52 -28.93 18.34
N ASN A 6 -27.12 -30.19 18.48
CA ASN A 6 -25.71 -30.58 18.43
C ASN A 6 -25.13 -30.41 17.03
N VAL A 7 -25.94 -30.63 15.99
CA VAL A 7 -25.56 -30.39 14.59
C VAL A 7 -25.37 -28.88 14.34
N THR A 8 -26.30 -28.05 14.81
CA THR A 8 -26.17 -26.58 14.67
C THR A 8 -24.93 -26.04 15.38
N VAL A 9 -24.67 -26.50 16.60
CA VAL A 9 -23.47 -26.09 17.36
C VAL A 9 -22.20 -26.57 16.65
N ALA A 10 -22.16 -27.81 16.15
CA ALA A 10 -21.01 -28.31 15.43
C ALA A 10 -20.73 -27.51 14.15
N VAL A 11 -21.76 -27.16 13.38
CA VAL A 11 -21.62 -26.32 12.18
C VAL A 11 -21.14 -24.92 12.54
N ALA A 12 -21.69 -24.30 13.59
CA ALA A 12 -21.26 -22.99 14.04
C ALA A 12 -19.78 -22.97 14.46
N VAL A 13 -19.33 -24.00 15.17
CA VAL A 13 -17.92 -24.15 15.56
C VAL A 13 -17.02 -24.32 14.34
N VAL A 14 -17.41 -25.15 13.37
CA VAL A 14 -16.63 -25.35 12.13
C VAL A 14 -16.50 -24.04 11.35
N VAL A 15 -17.59 -23.28 11.22
CA VAL A 15 -17.57 -21.97 10.54
C VAL A 15 -16.68 -20.98 11.28
N ALA A 16 -16.76 -20.92 12.61
CA ALA A 16 -15.92 -20.04 13.41
C ALA A 16 -14.42 -20.40 13.27
N VAL A 17 -14.07 -21.68 13.32
CA VAL A 17 -12.69 -22.16 13.14
C VAL A 17 -12.18 -21.85 11.74
N ALA A 18 -13.00 -22.07 10.70
CA ALA A 18 -12.63 -21.73 9.33
C ALA A 18 -12.40 -20.22 9.15
N TRP A 19 -13.24 -19.38 9.77
CA TRP A 19 -13.08 -17.92 9.73
C TRP A 19 -11.81 -17.45 10.45
N ILE A 20 -11.51 -17.99 11.64
CA ILE A 20 -10.27 -17.70 12.38
C ILE A 20 -9.05 -18.14 11.57
N ALA A 21 -9.07 -19.35 11.01
CA ALA A 21 -7.97 -19.85 10.18
C ALA A 21 -7.76 -18.96 8.95
N SER A 22 -8.84 -18.52 8.30
CA SER A 22 -8.79 -17.57 7.19
C SER A 22 -8.09 -16.27 7.60
N ILE A 23 -8.53 -15.62 8.69
CA ILE A 23 -7.89 -14.40 9.19
C ILE A 23 -6.41 -14.63 9.52
N THR A 24 -6.09 -15.76 10.15
CA THR A 24 -4.71 -16.08 10.54
C THR A 24 -3.81 -16.23 9.31
N VAL A 25 -4.31 -16.87 8.24
CA VAL A 25 -3.58 -17.01 6.98
C VAL A 25 -3.41 -15.65 6.30
N THR A 26 -4.45 -14.83 6.26
CA THR A 26 -4.40 -13.48 5.69
C THR A 26 -3.38 -12.59 6.40
N VAL A 27 -3.36 -12.63 7.74
CA VAL A 27 -2.39 -11.89 8.56
C VAL A 27 -0.97 -12.46 8.39
N ALA A 28 -0.82 -13.78 8.30
CA ALA A 28 0.48 -14.42 8.10
C ALA A 28 1.08 -14.17 6.71
N HIS A 29 0.26 -13.84 5.71
CA HIS A 29 0.68 -13.50 4.34
C HIS A 29 0.71 -11.98 4.09
N GLN A 30 0.55 -11.14 5.12
CA GLN A 30 0.88 -9.73 4.94
C GLN A 30 2.39 -9.63 4.75
N ASP A 31 2.80 -9.47 3.50
CA ASP A 31 4.18 -9.18 3.16
C ASP A 31 4.65 -7.98 4.00
N PRO A 32 5.93 -7.99 4.45
CA PRO A 32 6.45 -6.89 5.25
C PRO A 32 6.24 -5.56 4.51
N PRO A 33 5.81 -4.49 5.19
CA PRO A 33 5.59 -3.20 4.54
C PRO A 33 6.86 -2.69 3.84
N GLY A 34 6.66 -2.05 2.69
CA GLY A 34 7.70 -1.58 1.78
C GLY A 34 8.15 -2.60 0.75
N ALA A 35 8.81 -2.15 -0.31
CA ALA A 35 9.34 -3.02 -1.37
C ALA A 35 10.68 -3.67 -0.97
N ALA A 36 11.06 -4.79 -1.58
CA ALA A 36 12.33 -5.47 -1.27
C ALA A 36 13.54 -4.79 -1.93
N SER A 37 13.33 -3.99 -2.97
CA SER A 37 14.39 -3.22 -3.65
C SER A 37 13.88 -1.86 -4.16
N PRO A 38 14.77 -0.90 -4.45
CA PRO A 38 14.33 0.38 -4.99
C PRO A 38 13.65 0.28 -6.38
N PRO A 39 14.15 -0.50 -7.36
CA PRO A 39 13.43 -0.68 -8.63
C PRO A 39 12.04 -1.28 -8.47
N GLU A 40 11.86 -2.14 -7.47
CA GLU A 40 10.56 -2.70 -7.09
C GLU A 40 9.67 -1.63 -6.45
N LEU A 41 10.20 -0.79 -5.54
CA LEU A 41 9.47 0.36 -4.99
C LEU A 41 8.92 1.25 -6.12
N ARG A 42 9.74 1.56 -7.13
CA ARG A 42 9.30 2.35 -8.29
C ARG A 42 8.13 1.68 -9.02
N THR A 43 8.23 0.37 -9.22
CA THR A 43 7.25 -0.42 -9.97
C THR A 43 5.94 -0.52 -9.21
N GLU A 44 5.99 -0.92 -7.94
CA GLU A 44 4.83 -1.03 -7.05
C GLU A 44 4.16 0.33 -6.83
N LEU A 45 4.95 1.39 -6.56
CA LEU A 45 4.40 2.74 -6.38
C LEU A 45 3.71 3.24 -7.65
N SER A 46 4.34 3.05 -8.82
CA SER A 46 3.73 3.43 -10.10
C SER A 46 2.45 2.64 -10.38
N ALA A 47 2.42 1.34 -10.05
CA ALA A 47 1.25 0.48 -10.21
C ALA A 47 0.12 0.87 -9.25
N ALA A 48 0.43 1.10 -7.97
CA ALA A 48 -0.55 1.51 -6.97
C ALA A 48 -1.20 2.86 -7.31
N LEU A 49 -0.38 3.84 -7.73
CA LEU A 49 -0.89 5.17 -8.13
C LEU A 49 -1.72 5.10 -9.42
N SER A 50 -1.28 4.35 -10.43
CA SER A 50 -2.00 4.21 -11.70
C SER A 50 -3.30 3.42 -11.54
N GLY A 51 -3.24 2.34 -10.76
CA GLY A 51 -4.38 1.48 -10.41
C GLY A 51 -5.31 2.11 -9.38
N ARG A 52 -4.88 3.20 -8.73
CA ARG A 52 -5.61 3.87 -7.66
C ARG A 52 -5.94 2.90 -6.52
N ASP A 53 -4.95 2.09 -6.18
CA ASP A 53 -5.02 1.04 -5.18
C ASP A 53 -4.51 1.60 -3.84
N ALA A 54 -5.45 1.90 -2.95
CA ALA A 54 -5.13 2.48 -1.65
C ALA A 54 -4.45 1.47 -0.73
N ASP A 55 -4.79 0.18 -0.82
CA ASP A 55 -4.22 -0.85 0.05
C ASP A 55 -2.76 -1.13 -0.34
N ALA A 56 -2.48 -1.22 -1.65
CA ALA A 56 -1.12 -1.33 -2.15
C ALA A 56 -0.27 -0.09 -1.80
N LEU A 57 -0.87 1.11 -1.89
CA LEU A 57 -0.18 2.35 -1.56
C LEU A 57 0.12 2.46 -0.05
N ALA A 58 -0.82 2.08 0.81
CA ALA A 58 -0.63 2.04 2.26
C ALA A 58 0.53 1.12 2.65
N GLY A 59 0.67 -0.02 1.97
CA GLY A 59 1.78 -0.96 2.16
C GLY A 59 3.17 -0.37 1.86
N LEU A 60 3.25 0.72 1.10
CA LEU A 60 4.51 1.40 0.76
C LEU A 60 4.82 2.61 1.66
N PHE A 61 3.86 3.04 2.48
CA PHE A 61 3.97 4.24 3.30
C PHE A 61 4.65 3.94 4.64
N ASP A 62 5.70 4.70 4.95
CA ASP A 62 6.27 4.78 6.28
C ASP A 62 5.66 5.97 7.01
N VAL A 63 4.55 5.70 7.70
CA VAL A 63 3.80 6.67 8.51
C VAL A 63 3.72 6.15 9.94
N PRO A 64 4.08 6.95 10.96
CA PRO A 64 3.99 6.52 12.34
C PRO A 64 2.53 6.36 12.77
N GLY A 65 2.24 5.26 13.46
CA GLY A 65 0.89 4.94 13.95
C GLY A 65 0.04 4.20 12.91
N SER A 66 -1.28 4.29 13.05
CA SER A 66 -2.25 3.56 12.21
C SER A 66 -2.83 4.41 11.06
N GLY A 67 -2.20 5.54 10.73
CA GLY A 67 -2.73 6.51 9.77
C GLY A 67 -2.40 6.24 8.29
N GLY A 68 -1.62 5.21 7.98
CA GLY A 68 -1.18 4.91 6.61
C GLY A 68 -2.33 4.62 5.65
N ASP A 69 -3.31 3.83 6.09
CA ASP A 69 -4.47 3.43 5.27
C ASP A 69 -5.35 4.62 4.90
N ASP A 70 -5.63 5.50 5.87
CA ASP A 70 -6.46 6.68 5.64
C ASP A 70 -5.74 7.69 4.75
N LEU A 71 -4.44 7.91 4.97
CA LEU A 71 -3.62 8.73 4.08
C LEU A 71 -3.64 8.20 2.64
N ALA A 72 -3.50 6.88 2.45
CA ALA A 72 -3.51 6.28 1.13
C ALA A 72 -4.87 6.41 0.42
N LYS A 73 -5.98 6.26 1.16
CA LYS A 73 -7.34 6.50 0.64
C LYS A 73 -7.53 7.95 0.18
N ASP A 74 -7.11 8.90 1.01
CA ASP A 74 -7.19 10.33 0.67
C ASP A 74 -6.34 10.63 -0.57
N TYR A 75 -5.14 10.05 -0.65
CA TYR A 75 -4.25 10.16 -1.80
C TYR A 75 -4.91 9.70 -3.10
N VAL A 76 -5.49 8.51 -3.06
CA VAL A 76 -6.20 7.90 -4.19
C VAL A 76 -7.45 8.70 -4.54
N SER A 77 -8.17 9.25 -3.56
CA SER A 77 -9.33 10.11 -3.78
C SER A 77 -8.95 11.33 -4.62
N VAL A 78 -7.88 12.03 -4.26
CA VAL A 78 -7.39 13.19 -5.02
C VAL A 78 -7.04 12.83 -6.47
N LEU A 79 -6.40 11.68 -6.69
CA LEU A 79 -6.08 11.21 -8.05
C LEU A 79 -7.33 10.81 -8.85
N LYS A 80 -8.38 10.29 -8.19
CA LYS A 80 -9.68 10.00 -8.82
C LYS A 80 -10.38 11.28 -9.22
N ASP A 81 -10.49 12.22 -8.29
CA ASP A 81 -11.18 13.50 -8.49
C ASP A 81 -10.51 14.33 -9.61
N GLY A 82 -9.18 14.32 -9.66
CA GLY A 82 -8.40 14.94 -10.73
C GLY A 82 -8.38 14.17 -12.06
N ASN A 83 -9.02 13.00 -12.14
CA ASN A 83 -8.96 12.05 -13.25
C ASN A 83 -7.52 11.82 -13.77
N ALA A 84 -6.61 11.59 -12.82
CA ALA A 84 -5.19 11.47 -13.11
C ALA A 84 -4.86 10.26 -14.00
N ARG A 85 -3.97 10.43 -14.95
CA ARG A 85 -3.57 9.41 -15.95
C ARG A 85 -2.11 9.57 -16.35
N ASP A 86 -1.60 8.59 -17.09
CA ASP A 86 -0.20 8.54 -17.55
C ASP A 86 0.79 8.70 -16.37
N ILE A 87 0.48 8.08 -15.23
CA ILE A 87 1.30 8.23 -14.03
C ILE A 87 2.59 7.42 -14.18
N SER A 88 3.72 8.05 -13.87
CA SER A 88 5.03 7.41 -13.83
C SER A 88 5.82 7.87 -12.60
N VAL A 89 6.74 7.01 -12.16
CA VAL A 89 7.60 7.27 -11.01
C VAL A 89 9.05 7.19 -11.45
N GLN A 90 9.82 8.21 -11.10
CA GLN A 90 11.26 8.27 -11.25
C GLN A 90 11.93 8.28 -9.87
N LEU A 91 13.00 7.52 -9.72
CA LEU A 91 13.81 7.51 -8.50
C LEU A 91 15.04 8.41 -8.66
N ALA A 92 15.38 9.14 -7.60
CA ALA A 92 16.48 10.09 -7.58
C ALA A 92 17.19 10.08 -6.21
N PRO A 93 18.49 10.44 -6.15
CA PRO A 93 19.37 10.79 -7.28
C PRO A 93 19.83 9.58 -8.11
N ASP A 94 19.76 8.37 -7.54
CA ASP A 94 20.18 7.11 -8.14
C ASP A 94 19.06 6.07 -8.00
N GLU A 95 18.93 5.17 -8.98
CA GLU A 95 17.97 4.07 -8.96
C GLU A 95 18.32 2.97 -7.96
N HIS A 96 19.59 2.88 -7.53
CA HIS A 96 20.04 1.89 -6.56
C HIS A 96 20.04 2.38 -5.11
N ALA A 97 20.15 3.70 -4.91
CA ALA A 97 20.13 4.34 -3.59
C ALA A 97 19.32 5.65 -3.61
N PRO A 98 18.00 5.58 -3.88
CA PRO A 98 17.18 6.77 -3.97
C PRO A 98 16.89 7.38 -2.59
N THR A 99 16.81 8.70 -2.56
CA THR A 99 16.28 9.47 -1.43
C THR A 99 14.96 10.14 -1.78
N THR A 100 14.54 10.08 -3.04
CA THR A 100 13.34 10.75 -3.54
C THR A 100 12.70 9.96 -4.66
N ALA A 101 11.37 9.83 -4.61
CA ALA A 101 10.54 9.39 -5.71
C ALA A 101 9.82 10.61 -6.29
N ILE A 102 10.04 10.86 -7.57
CA ILE A 102 9.39 11.93 -8.32
C ILE A 102 8.24 11.30 -9.10
N VAL A 103 7.02 11.70 -8.76
CA VAL A 103 5.83 11.25 -9.47
C VAL A 103 5.50 12.26 -10.55
N HIS A 104 5.17 11.77 -11.74
CA HIS A 104 4.67 12.54 -12.86
C HIS A 104 3.32 12.00 -13.29
N GLY A 105 2.47 12.85 -13.82
CA GLY A 105 1.20 12.43 -14.43
C GLY A 105 0.50 13.56 -15.14
N LYS A 106 -0.69 13.27 -15.65
CA LYS A 106 -1.58 14.26 -16.28
C LYS A 106 -2.95 14.24 -15.64
N THR A 107 -3.58 15.40 -15.50
CA THR A 107 -4.98 15.51 -15.06
C THR A 107 -5.95 15.13 -16.18
N GLY A 108 -7.24 15.02 -15.87
CA GLY A 108 -8.29 14.85 -16.86
C GLY A 108 -8.28 15.94 -17.94
N ALA A 109 -7.97 17.18 -17.56
CA ALA A 109 -7.82 18.33 -18.46
C ALA A 109 -6.56 18.28 -19.34
N GLY A 110 -5.65 17.31 -19.11
CA GLY A 110 -4.41 17.14 -19.86
C GLY A 110 -3.23 17.94 -19.31
N GLU A 111 -3.41 18.66 -18.21
CA GLU A 111 -2.33 19.40 -17.54
C GLU A 111 -1.36 18.44 -16.88
N GLN A 112 -0.06 18.70 -17.02
CA GLN A 112 0.97 17.90 -16.37
C GLN A 112 1.10 18.30 -14.90
N PHE A 113 1.25 17.31 -14.02
CA PHE A 113 1.61 17.53 -12.63
C PHE A 113 2.86 16.72 -12.28
N SER A 114 3.60 17.21 -11.30
CA SER A 114 4.70 16.47 -10.70
C SER A 114 4.89 16.88 -9.25
N TYR A 115 5.23 15.90 -8.41
CA TYR A 115 5.55 16.13 -7.00
C TYR A 115 6.61 15.13 -6.53
N ARG A 116 7.23 15.44 -5.39
CA ARG A 116 8.31 14.64 -4.80
C ARG A 116 7.83 13.99 -3.51
N LEU A 117 8.23 12.74 -3.33
CA LEU A 117 8.01 11.93 -2.14
C LEU A 117 9.37 11.52 -1.58
N ALA A 118 9.56 11.61 -0.26
CA ALA A 118 10.80 11.17 0.36
C ALA A 118 10.85 9.64 0.35
N VAL A 119 12.00 9.09 -0.04
CA VAL A 119 12.24 7.63 -0.01
C VAL A 119 13.16 7.32 1.15
N THR A 120 12.83 6.29 1.91
CA THR A 120 13.65 5.78 3.00
C THR A 120 13.75 4.27 2.91
N SER A 121 14.68 3.70 3.67
CA SER A 121 14.79 2.26 3.88
C SER A 121 14.69 1.95 5.36
N ALA A 122 13.67 1.20 5.77
CA ALA A 122 13.51 0.72 7.13
C ALA A 122 13.56 -0.81 7.16
N LYS A 123 14.40 -1.39 8.04
CA LYS A 123 14.54 -2.85 8.19
C LYS A 123 14.84 -3.60 6.87
N GLY A 124 15.54 -2.97 5.94
CA GLY A 124 15.89 -3.56 4.64
C GLY A 124 14.76 -3.53 3.60
N ARG A 125 13.65 -2.85 3.88
CA ARG A 125 12.56 -2.59 2.94
C ARG A 125 12.54 -1.12 2.56
N TRP A 126 12.14 -0.83 1.33
CA TRP A 126 12.10 0.51 0.75
C TRP A 126 10.69 1.06 0.81
N THR A 127 10.54 2.27 1.34
CA THR A 127 9.24 2.91 1.61
C THR A 127 9.26 4.38 1.22
N VAL A 128 8.07 4.96 1.12
CA VAL A 128 7.87 6.40 1.03
C VAL A 128 7.59 6.95 2.43
N ALA A 129 8.45 7.86 2.90
CA ALA A 129 8.27 8.52 4.18
C ALA A 129 7.53 9.85 4.04
N PHE A 130 6.60 10.09 4.97
CA PHE A 130 5.97 11.40 5.16
C PHE A 130 6.41 12.09 6.45
N THR A 131 7.25 11.42 7.22
CA THR A 131 7.92 11.98 8.37
C THR A 131 9.18 12.74 7.94
N PRO A 132 9.53 13.83 8.65
CA PRO A 132 10.82 14.46 8.47
C PRO A 132 11.93 13.44 8.76
N PRO A 133 12.95 13.32 7.90
CA PRO A 133 14.13 12.53 8.23
C PRO A 133 14.91 13.28 9.32
N ILE A 134 14.71 12.88 10.58
CA ILE A 134 15.45 13.41 11.72
C ILE A 134 16.61 12.45 12.01
N PRO A 135 17.88 12.91 11.95
CA PRO A 135 19.04 12.11 12.32
C PRO A 135 19.15 11.88 13.84
#